data_AF-A0A847CD34-F1
#
_entry.id   AF-A0A847CD34-F1
#
_cell.length_a   1.000
_cell.length_b   1.000
_cell.length_c   1.000
_cell.angle_alpha   90.00
_cell.angle_beta   90.00
_cell.angle_gamma   90.00
#
_symmetry.space_group_name_H-M   'P 1'
#
loop_
_entity.id
_entity.type
_entity.pdbx_description
1 polymer ?
#
loop_
_entity_poly.entity_id
_entity_poly.type
_entity_poly.pdbx_seq_one_letter_code
_entity_poly.pdbx_strand_id
1 'polypeptide(L)'
;MITFNEKTNTFRLETPVSTYAINISDGYVGHAYFGKKIGIDDNLTYLTRTEEPPYTPSKNLREMHSFLDCFPQEMPTDGLGDFRESGLAISSEKGNNGICLKYKKH
;
A
#
# COMPACT_ATOMS: atom_id res chain seq x y z
N MET A 1 -3.62 -18.12 -9.41
CA MET A 1 -3.76 -18.53 -7.99
C MET A 1 -3.67 -17.28 -7.14
N ILE A 2 -4.49 -17.16 -6.09
CA ILE A 2 -4.42 -16.05 -5.14
C ILE A 2 -4.03 -16.63 -3.78
N THR A 3 -3.00 -16.10 -3.15
CA THR A 3 -2.53 -16.52 -1.84
C THR A 3 -2.35 -15.32 -0.92
N PHE A 4 -2.56 -15.54 0.37
CA PHE A 4 -2.31 -14.54 1.41
C PHE A 4 -1.32 -15.13 2.41
N ASN A 5 -0.23 -14.40 2.68
CA ASN A 5 0.74 -14.75 3.69
C ASN A 5 0.47 -13.92 4.95
N GLU A 6 -0.08 -14.54 5.98
CA GLU A 6 -0.41 -13.89 7.25
C GLU A 6 0.82 -13.38 8.01
N LYS A 7 1.99 -14.00 7.83
CA LYS A 7 3.22 -13.58 8.53
C LYS A 7 3.74 -12.25 8.01
N THR A 8 3.61 -12.01 6.71
CA THR A 8 4.10 -10.78 6.05
C THR A 8 2.97 -9.81 5.69
N ASN A 9 1.71 -10.20 5.91
CA ASN A 9 0.50 -9.50 5.45
C ASN A 9 0.57 -9.14 3.95
N THR A 10 0.96 -10.11 3.12
CA THR A 10 1.13 -9.92 1.68
C THR A 10 0.12 -10.76 0.91
N PHE A 11 -0.66 -10.11 0.05
CA PHE A 11 -1.44 -10.79 -0.99
C PHE A 11 -0.59 -10.98 -2.23
N ARG A 12 -0.77 -12.13 -2.86
CA ARG A 12 -0.05 -12.49 -4.07
C ARG A 12 -1.01 -13.13 -5.04
N LEU A 13 -1.07 -12.56 -6.24
CA LEU A 13 -1.87 -13.05 -7.34
C LEU A 13 -0.92 -13.51 -8.44
N GLU A 14 -1.01 -14.78 -8.77
CA GLU A 14 -0.18 -15.39 -9.81
C GLU A 14 -1.02 -15.75 -11.02
N THR A 15 -0.54 -15.32 -12.18
CA THR A 15 -0.95 -15.84 -13.48
C THR A 15 0.13 -16.82 -14.00
N PRO A 16 -0.07 -17.47 -15.15
CA PRO A 16 0.98 -18.29 -15.76
C PRO A 16 2.27 -17.52 -16.07
N VAL A 17 2.18 -16.21 -16.33
CA VAL A 17 3.29 -15.39 -16.84
C VAL A 17 3.68 -14.21 -15.93
N SER A 18 2.80 -13.81 -15.01
CA SER A 18 2.97 -12.62 -14.17
C SER A 18 2.64 -12.87 -12.71
N THR A 19 3.23 -12.05 -11.84
CA THR A 19 2.90 -11.98 -10.43
C THR A 19 2.53 -10.54 -10.08
N TYR A 20 1.44 -10.41 -9.33
CA TYR A 20 0.99 -9.18 -8.69
C TYR A 20 1.07 -9.37 -7.18
N ALA A 21 1.64 -8.42 -6.45
CA ALA A 21 1.79 -8.50 -5.02
C ALA A 21 1.40 -7.19 -4.35
N ILE A 22 0.62 -7.32 -3.28
CA ILE A 22 0.14 -6.23 -2.45
C ILE A 22 0.61 -6.51 -1.03
N ASN A 23 1.22 -5.54 -0.38
CA ASN A 23 1.65 -5.64 1.00
C ASN A 23 0.85 -4.68 1.88
N ILE A 24 0.42 -5.15 3.06
CA ILE A 24 -0.24 -4.31 4.05
C ILE A 24 0.79 -3.91 5.11
N SER A 25 0.99 -2.61 5.27
CA SER A 25 1.90 -2.04 6.26
C SER A 25 1.17 -1.00 7.10
N ASP A 26 1.12 -1.20 8.42
CA ASP A 26 0.43 -0.31 9.38
C ASP A 26 -1.04 0.01 9.00
N GLY A 27 -1.70 -0.97 8.38
CA GLY A 27 -3.06 -0.88 7.86
C GLY A 27 -3.21 -0.12 6.53
N TYR A 28 -2.13 0.39 5.94
CA TYR A 28 -2.12 0.94 4.58
C TYR A 28 -1.85 -0.16 3.56
N VAL A 29 -2.55 -0.07 2.42
CA VAL A 29 -2.45 -1.06 1.33
C VAL A 29 -1.46 -0.54 0.29
N GLY A 30 -0.33 -1.22 0.21
CA GLY A 30 0.76 -0.87 -0.70
C GLY A 30 0.88 -1.81 -1.88
N HIS A 31 1.14 -1.25 -3.04
CA HIS A 31 1.57 -1.96 -4.23
C HIS A 31 3.02 -2.40 -4.05
N ALA A 32 3.27 -3.71 -3.92
CA ALA A 32 4.63 -4.24 -3.74
C ALA A 32 5.29 -4.57 -5.08
N TYR A 33 4.56 -5.21 -5.99
CA TYR A 33 5.12 -5.64 -7.27
C TYR A 33 4.05 -5.94 -8.31
N PHE A 34 4.32 -5.56 -9.56
CA PHE A 34 3.66 -6.14 -10.72
C PHE A 34 4.66 -6.35 -11.85
N GLY A 35 4.72 -7.58 -12.36
CA GLY A 35 5.62 -7.89 -13.48
C GLY A 35 5.71 -9.38 -13.77
N LYS A 36 6.89 -9.80 -14.26
CA LYS A 36 7.18 -11.18 -14.62
C LYS A 36 6.99 -12.10 -13.42
N LYS A 37 6.54 -13.34 -13.67
CA LYS A 37 6.36 -14.33 -12.61
C LYS A 37 7.66 -14.52 -11.81
N ILE A 38 7.54 -14.36 -10.49
CA ILE A 38 8.61 -14.50 -9.50
C ILE A 38 8.40 -15.75 -8.63
N GLY A 39 9.45 -16.22 -7.96
CA GLY A 39 9.42 -17.44 -7.16
C GLY A 39 8.48 -17.33 -5.95
N ILE A 40 7.91 -18.45 -5.49
CA ILE A 40 6.89 -18.48 -4.42
C ILE A 40 7.41 -18.00 -3.06
N ASP A 41 8.71 -18.18 -2.79
CA ASP A 41 9.32 -17.87 -1.49
C ASP A 41 9.97 -16.47 -1.39
N ASP A 42 9.85 -15.65 -2.43
CA ASP A 42 10.41 -14.30 -2.40
C ASP A 42 9.62 -13.41 -1.43
N ASN A 43 10.28 -12.93 -0.37
CA ASN A 43 9.71 -11.94 0.54
C ASN A 43 9.65 -10.59 -0.18
N LEU A 44 8.48 -10.16 -0.65
CA LEU A 44 8.33 -8.92 -1.43
C LEU A 44 8.19 -7.65 -0.57
N THR A 45 8.22 -7.79 0.75
CA THR A 45 8.05 -6.66 1.68
C THR A 45 9.17 -5.62 1.54
N TYR A 46 10.36 -6.01 1.06
CA TYR A 46 11.43 -5.03 0.82
C TYR A 46 11.09 -4.04 -0.31
N LEU A 47 10.23 -4.42 -1.26
CA LEU A 47 9.87 -3.56 -2.39
C LEU A 47 9.01 -2.36 -1.98
N THR A 48 8.30 -2.45 -0.86
CA THR A 48 7.50 -1.33 -0.33
C THR A 48 8.31 -0.32 0.47
N ARG A 49 9.63 -0.52 0.62
CA ARG A 49 10.59 0.43 1.23
C ARG A 49 10.19 0.93 2.63
N THR A 50 9.44 0.13 3.38
CA THR A 50 8.91 0.51 4.71
C THR A 50 9.97 0.62 5.80
N GLU A 51 11.18 0.12 5.54
CA GLU A 51 12.36 0.18 6.41
C GLU A 51 13.31 1.33 6.04
N GLU A 52 12.94 2.20 5.09
CA GLU A 52 13.70 3.38 4.70
C GLU A 52 12.93 4.66 5.07
N PRO A 53 13.61 5.80 5.30
CA PRO A 53 12.94 7.09 5.45
C PRO A 53 12.04 7.35 4.24
N PRO A 54 10.77 7.76 4.42
CA PRO A 54 10.17 8.34 5.64
C PRO A 54 9.46 7.35 6.59
N TYR A 55 9.81 6.06 6.59
CA TYR A 55 9.36 5.00 7.50
C TYR A 55 7.83 4.85 7.62
N THR A 56 7.36 3.80 8.30
CA THR A 56 5.92 3.67 8.56
C THR A 56 5.44 4.69 9.59
N PRO A 57 4.17 5.14 9.54
CA PRO A 57 3.63 6.12 10.50
C PRO A 57 3.73 5.67 11.96
N SER A 58 3.67 4.36 12.22
CA SER A 58 3.95 3.75 13.53
C SER A 58 5.38 3.98 14.05
N LYS A 59 6.39 4.01 13.17
CA LYS A 59 7.79 4.27 13.53
C LYS A 59 8.10 5.77 13.63
N ASN A 60 7.48 6.58 12.78
CA ASN A 60 7.74 8.01 12.68
C ASN A 60 6.84 8.89 13.56
N LEU A 61 6.34 8.37 14.69
CA LEU A 61 5.54 9.12 15.67
C LEU A 61 4.33 9.86 15.07
N ARG A 62 3.67 9.26 14.06
CA ARG A 62 2.50 9.80 13.34
C ARG A 62 2.77 10.88 12.28
N GLU A 63 4.01 11.05 11.82
CA GLU A 63 4.28 11.74 10.55
C GLU A 63 3.72 10.92 9.38
N MET A 64 2.56 11.32 8.85
CA MET A 64 1.83 10.58 7.82
C MET A 64 2.06 11.13 6.41
N HIS A 65 2.23 12.45 6.26
CA HIS A 65 2.34 13.10 4.95
C HIS A 65 3.55 12.61 4.16
N SER A 66 4.73 12.63 4.78
CA SER A 66 5.97 12.18 4.15
C SER A 66 5.86 10.70 3.73
N PHE A 67 5.23 9.86 4.55
CA PHE A 67 5.00 8.45 4.23
C PHE A 67 4.08 8.26 3.02
N LEU A 68 2.95 8.96 2.95
CA LEU A 68 1.97 8.77 1.87
C LEU A 68 2.52 9.22 0.51
N ASP A 69 3.33 10.27 0.48
CA ASP A 69 3.98 10.76 -0.75
C ASP A 69 4.99 9.73 -1.33
N CYS A 70 5.69 9.00 -0.45
CA CYS A 70 6.70 8.02 -0.87
C CYS A 70 6.17 6.60 -1.05
N PHE A 71 5.15 6.20 -0.28
CA PHE A 71 4.66 4.83 -0.24
C PHE A 71 3.92 4.50 -1.55
N PRO A 72 4.23 3.37 -2.22
CA PRO A 72 3.53 2.96 -3.42
C PRO A 72 2.15 2.45 -3.02
N GLN A 73 1.13 3.31 -3.08
CA GLN A 73 -0.23 2.94 -2.71
C GLN A 73 -0.92 2.16 -3.82
N GLU A 74 -1.71 1.16 -3.43
CA GLU A 74 -2.55 0.42 -4.37
C GLU A 74 -3.73 1.27 -4.86
N MET A 75 -4.27 2.13 -3.99
CA MET A 75 -5.35 3.04 -4.30
C MET A 75 -5.08 4.40 -3.62
N PRO A 76 -4.41 5.33 -4.32
CA PRO A 76 -4.10 6.64 -3.77
C PRO A 76 -5.37 7.47 -3.58
N THR A 77 -5.43 8.20 -2.46
CA THR A 77 -6.60 8.99 -2.06
C THR A 77 -6.26 10.46 -1.88
N ASP A 78 -7.26 11.31 -2.14
CA ASP A 78 -7.08 12.76 -2.03
C ASP A 78 -7.16 13.27 -0.57
N GLY A 79 -6.45 14.37 -0.32
CA GLY A 79 -6.59 15.19 0.89
C GLY A 79 -5.80 14.75 2.12
N LEU A 80 -4.86 13.80 1.99
CA LEU A 80 -4.07 13.28 3.13
C LEU A 80 -2.55 13.44 3.00
N GLY A 81 -2.06 14.21 2.03
CA GLY A 81 -0.63 14.50 1.88
C GLY A 81 0.13 13.62 0.89
N ASP A 82 -0.57 12.81 0.09
CA ASP A 82 -0.05 12.37 -1.20
C ASP A 82 -0.37 13.45 -2.23
N PHE A 83 0.65 14.05 -2.86
CA PHE A 83 0.48 15.13 -3.84
C PHE A 83 0.43 14.63 -5.29
N ARG A 84 0.48 13.32 -5.50
CA ARG A 84 0.35 12.68 -6.81
C ARG A 84 -1.12 12.64 -7.25
N GLU A 85 -1.37 12.11 -8.45
CA GLU A 85 -2.71 11.93 -8.95
C GLU A 85 -3.49 10.91 -8.10
N SER A 86 -4.66 11.34 -7.60
CA SER A 86 -5.51 10.51 -6.75
C SER A 86 -6.34 9.53 -7.59
N GLY A 87 -6.41 8.27 -7.16
CA GLY A 87 -7.30 7.26 -7.73
C GLY A 87 -8.73 7.34 -7.17
N LEU A 88 -8.91 7.96 -6.00
CA LEU A 88 -10.19 8.17 -5.35
C LEU A 88 -10.28 9.55 -4.70
N ALA A 89 -11.27 10.33 -5.10
CA ALA A 89 -11.63 11.61 -4.51
C ALA A 89 -13.12 11.62 -4.15
N ILE A 90 -13.43 12.00 -2.92
CA ILE A 90 -14.78 12.04 -2.35
C ILE A 90 -14.86 13.31 -1.51
N SER A 91 -15.97 14.02 -1.67
CA SER A 91 -16.34 15.16 -0.85
C SER A 91 -17.46 14.75 0.11
N SER A 92 -17.27 15.06 1.39
CA SER A 92 -18.35 14.97 2.38
C SER A 92 -19.47 15.96 2.03
N GLU A 93 -20.68 15.75 2.55
CA GLU A 93 -21.78 16.72 2.49
C GLU A 93 -21.38 18.12 2.97
N LYS A 94 -20.40 18.21 3.87
CA LYS A 94 -19.86 19.48 4.40
C LYS A 94 -18.75 20.09 3.54
N GLY A 95 -18.43 19.51 2.37
CA GLY A 95 -17.37 19.97 1.47
C GLY A 95 -15.95 19.59 1.89
N ASN A 96 -15.79 18.70 2.89
CA ASN A 96 -14.47 18.21 3.29
C ASN A 96 -13.96 17.14 2.32
N ASN A 97 -12.71 17.29 1.87
CA ASN A 97 -12.02 16.34 1.01
C ASN A 97 -10.88 15.73 1.83
N GLY A 98 -10.99 14.45 2.15
CA GLY A 98 -10.00 13.73 2.95
C GLY A 98 -10.45 12.31 3.20
N ILE A 99 -9.76 11.34 2.59
CA ILE A 99 -10.13 9.93 2.69
C ILE A 99 -8.93 9.14 3.19
N CYS A 100 -9.07 8.50 4.35
CA CYS A 100 -8.07 7.56 4.86
C CYS A 100 -8.61 6.14 4.76
N LEU A 101 -8.08 5.36 3.83
CA LEU A 101 -8.41 3.94 3.72
C LEU A 101 -7.50 3.12 4.60
N LYS A 102 -8.12 2.25 5.40
CA LYS A 102 -7.42 1.31 6.28
C LYS A 102 -7.93 -0.09 6.03
N TYR A 103 -6.99 -1.01 5.84
CA TYR A 103 -7.30 -2.42 5.72
C TYR A 103 -8.00 -2.94 7.00
N LYS A 104 -9.05 -3.72 6.83
CA LYS A 104 -9.85 -4.31 7.94
C LYS A 104 -9.88 -5.83 7.87
N LYS A 105 -10.27 -6.40 6.73
CA LYS A 105 -10.41 -7.84 6.48
C LYS A 105 -10.47 -8.12 4.97
N HIS A 106 -10.21 -9.35 4.57
CA HIS A 106 -10.42 -9.88 3.22
C HIS A 106 -11.34 -11.11 3.25
#